data_AF-A0A2V9P3N0-F1
#
_entry.id   AF-A0A2V9P3N0-F1
#
_cell.length_a   1.000
_cell.length_b   1.000
_cell.length_c   1.000
_cell.angle_alpha   90.00
_cell.angle_beta   90.00
_cell.angle_gamma   90.00
#
_symmetry.space_group_name_H-M   'P 1'
#
loop_
_entity.id
_entity.type
_entity.pdbx_description
1 polymer ?
#
loop_
_entity_poly.entity_id
_entity_poly.type
_entity_poly.pdbx_seq_one_letter_code
_entity_poly.pdbx_strand_id
1 'polypeptide(L)'
;NGRSDNGGLPLDGERYSIHDIIIDGIDGSKYNGPGQFAEIEQGLGAPLLQNVTITHVTGFAPHSVFGIGSNIANQKMANFMLTNNLLNAGSYPVWSTGGGTKNCAYWNKPITTFSACFSPYLFNNNVMISIPANLTPATWPSGNLFPSDPTVVEFVNYNNGNGGDYHLLSSSPYKSAGTDGKDLGADVDAVNAAISGAQ
;
A
#
# COMPACT_ATOMS: atom_id res chain seq x y z
N ASN A 1 5.30 11.48 8.52
CA ASN A 1 5.70 12.73 9.21
C ASN A 1 5.87 12.50 10.69
N GLY A 2 7.09 12.59 11.23
CA GLY A 2 7.34 12.37 12.64
C GLY A 2 8.43 13.28 13.18
N ARG A 3 8.52 13.40 14.50
CA ARG A 3 9.66 14.05 15.14
C ARG A 3 10.85 13.09 15.12
N SER A 4 11.98 13.55 14.59
CA SER A 4 13.24 12.82 14.68
C SER A 4 13.76 12.73 16.12
N ASP A 5 14.69 11.80 16.38
CA ASP A 5 15.32 11.64 17.70
C ASP A 5 16.06 12.91 18.17
N ASN A 6 16.52 13.72 17.23
CA ASN A 6 17.15 15.02 17.50
C ASN A 6 16.14 16.16 17.66
N GLY A 7 14.85 15.85 17.74
CA GLY A 7 13.78 16.82 17.98
C GLY A 7 13.31 17.60 16.74
N GLY A 8 13.97 17.44 15.60
CA GLY A 8 13.59 18.08 14.34
C GLY A 8 12.27 17.52 13.79
N LEU A 9 11.44 18.41 13.23
CA LEU A 9 10.23 18.05 12.51
C LEU A 9 10.46 18.22 11.01
N PRO A 10 9.79 17.41 10.16
CA PRO A 10 9.76 17.70 8.73
C PRO A 10 9.15 19.09 8.52
N LEU A 11 9.67 19.81 7.54
CA LEU A 11 9.13 21.11 7.14
C LEU A 11 7.75 20.97 6.51
N ASP A 12 7.52 19.84 5.84
CA ASP A 12 6.34 19.64 5.02
C ASP A 12 5.97 18.14 4.91
N GLY A 13 4.70 17.91 4.59
CA GLY A 13 4.04 16.64 4.35
C GLY A 13 2.98 16.75 3.27
N GLU A 14 3.19 17.59 2.26
CA GLU A 14 2.08 18.12 1.47
C GLU A 14 1.67 17.31 0.23
N ARG A 15 2.62 16.76 -0.55
CA ARG A 15 2.33 16.23 -1.90
C ARG A 15 3.28 15.09 -2.25
N TYR A 16 2.75 13.88 -2.33
CA TYR A 16 3.49 12.69 -2.71
C TYR A 16 2.77 11.98 -3.85
N SER A 17 3.53 11.63 -4.89
CA SER A 17 3.04 10.81 -6.00
C SER A 17 3.96 9.60 -6.12
N ILE A 18 3.39 8.42 -5.89
CA ILE A 18 4.09 7.14 -5.92
C ILE A 18 3.34 6.30 -6.94
N HIS A 19 3.98 6.03 -8.07
CA HIS A 19 3.36 5.27 -9.13
C HIS A 19 4.39 4.56 -10.00
N ASP A 20 3.91 3.52 -10.68
CA ASP A 20 4.70 2.73 -11.63
C ASP A 20 5.99 2.21 -11.00
N ILE A 21 5.86 1.55 -9.84
CA ILE A 21 6.96 0.88 -9.14
C ILE A 21 6.60 -0.56 -8.79
N ILE A 22 7.63 -1.41 -8.81
CA ILE A 22 7.56 -2.80 -8.37
C ILE A 22 8.30 -2.89 -7.04
N ILE A 23 7.65 -3.45 -6.02
CA ILE A 23 8.27 -3.70 -4.72
C ILE A 23 8.17 -5.18 -4.38
N ASP A 24 9.26 -5.90 -4.57
CA ASP A 24 9.37 -7.33 -4.34
C ASP A 24 10.54 -7.65 -3.40
N GLY A 25 10.70 -8.91 -3.01
CA GLY A 25 11.85 -9.33 -2.20
C GLY A 25 11.94 -8.70 -0.80
N ILE A 26 10.83 -8.18 -0.26
CA ILE A 26 10.77 -7.63 1.09
C ILE A 26 11.06 -8.74 2.10
N ASP A 27 12.15 -8.61 2.86
CA ASP A 27 12.57 -9.57 3.88
C ASP A 27 12.80 -8.88 5.23
N GLY A 28 11.70 -8.74 5.99
CA GLY A 28 11.74 -8.15 7.33
C GLY A 28 12.57 -8.95 8.33
N SER A 29 12.62 -10.28 8.19
CA SER A 29 13.39 -11.16 9.07
C SER A 29 14.89 -10.95 8.88
N LYS A 30 15.35 -10.89 7.63
CA LYS A 30 16.75 -10.66 7.29
C LYS A 30 17.23 -9.27 7.67
N TYR A 31 16.41 -8.24 7.47
CA TYR A 31 16.79 -6.84 7.70
C TYR A 31 16.26 -6.24 9.00
N ASN A 32 15.70 -7.07 9.89
CA ASN A 32 15.15 -6.70 11.18
C ASN A 32 14.12 -5.54 11.09
N GLY A 33 13.25 -5.63 10.08
CA GLY A 33 12.22 -4.64 9.75
C GLY A 33 10.80 -5.22 9.76
N PRO A 34 9.78 -4.37 9.63
CA PRO A 34 8.38 -4.78 9.76
C PRO A 34 7.89 -5.74 8.66
N GLY A 35 8.58 -5.81 7.51
CA GLY A 35 8.14 -6.61 6.37
C GLY A 35 6.85 -6.07 5.74
N GLN A 36 6.77 -4.73 5.62
CA GLN A 36 5.60 -4.03 5.11
C GLN A 36 5.87 -3.29 3.80
N PHE A 37 4.83 -3.05 2.99
CA PHE A 37 4.95 -2.28 1.76
C PHE A 37 5.18 -0.79 2.03
N ALA A 38 4.34 -0.17 2.87
CA ALA A 38 4.48 1.26 3.17
C ALA A 38 4.12 1.58 4.63
N GLU A 39 4.72 2.65 5.15
CA GLU A 39 4.32 3.27 6.40
C GLU A 39 3.75 4.66 6.15
N ILE A 40 2.57 4.94 6.70
CA ILE A 40 1.86 6.20 6.54
C ILE A 40 1.47 6.70 7.92
N GLU A 41 2.28 7.60 8.46
CA GLU A 41 2.06 8.11 9.81
C GLU A 41 2.24 9.61 9.98
N GLN A 42 1.59 10.15 11.02
CA GLN A 42 1.71 11.53 11.46
C GLN A 42 1.87 11.61 12.99
N GLY A 43 3.07 12.03 13.42
CA GLY A 43 3.39 12.33 14.81
C GLY A 43 2.67 13.56 15.35
N LEU A 44 2.57 13.65 16.67
CA LEU A 44 1.94 14.78 17.34
C LEU A 44 2.74 16.08 17.09
N GLY A 45 2.05 17.12 16.61
CA GLY A 45 2.66 18.42 16.29
C GLY A 45 3.50 18.43 15.01
N ALA A 46 3.53 17.34 14.24
CA ALA A 46 4.08 17.34 12.89
C ALA A 46 3.12 18.04 11.91
N PRO A 47 3.62 18.60 10.79
CA PRO A 47 2.77 19.07 9.71
C PRO A 47 1.80 18.00 9.24
N LEU A 48 0.61 18.45 8.84
CA LEU A 48 -0.44 17.60 8.31
C LEU A 48 0.11 16.80 7.11
N LEU A 49 0.02 15.47 7.18
CA LEU A 49 0.28 14.63 6.02
C LEU A 49 -0.93 14.70 5.08
N GLN A 50 -0.71 15.15 3.86
CA GLN A 50 -1.76 15.34 2.89
C GLN A 50 -1.33 15.08 1.44
N ASN A 51 -2.31 14.95 0.54
CA ASN A 51 -2.17 14.76 -0.91
C ASN A 51 -1.15 13.66 -1.28
N VAL A 52 -1.34 12.49 -0.70
CA VAL A 52 -0.56 11.29 -1.01
C VAL A 52 -1.34 10.45 -2.01
N THR A 53 -0.75 10.22 -3.18
CA THR A 53 -1.30 9.34 -4.21
C THR A 53 -0.38 8.15 -4.41
N ILE A 54 -0.93 6.95 -4.32
CA ILE A 54 -0.27 5.68 -4.62
C ILE A 54 -1.10 4.96 -5.69
N THR A 55 -0.56 4.81 -6.90
CA THR A 55 -1.30 4.20 -8.01
C THR A 55 -0.42 3.41 -8.95
N HIS A 56 -0.93 2.37 -9.60
CA HIS A 56 -0.12 1.53 -10.48
C HIS A 56 1.16 1.01 -9.81
N VAL A 57 1.02 0.50 -8.59
CA VAL A 57 2.11 -0.18 -7.87
C VAL A 57 1.85 -1.67 -7.84
N THR A 58 2.86 -2.47 -8.15
CA THR A 58 2.88 -3.91 -7.92
C THR A 58 3.75 -4.21 -6.71
N GLY A 59 3.23 -4.91 -5.69
CA GLY A 59 3.95 -5.06 -4.42
C GLY A 59 3.65 -6.34 -3.64
N PHE A 60 4.69 -6.94 -3.06
CA PHE A 60 4.61 -8.22 -2.34
C PHE A 60 5.25 -8.13 -0.94
N ALA A 61 4.48 -7.69 0.05
CA ALA A 61 4.90 -7.60 1.45
C ALA A 61 4.52 -8.86 2.25
N PRO A 62 5.45 -9.50 2.98
CA PRO A 62 5.18 -10.76 3.68
C PRO A 62 4.23 -10.60 4.88
N HIS A 63 4.23 -9.43 5.54
CA HIS A 63 3.47 -9.23 6.76
C HIS A 63 2.29 -8.28 6.59
N SER A 64 2.55 -7.02 6.19
CA SER A 64 1.53 -5.97 6.18
C SER A 64 1.59 -5.17 4.89
N VAL A 65 0.46 -4.71 4.37
CA VAL A 65 0.48 -3.73 3.28
C VAL A 65 0.88 -2.38 3.87
N PHE A 66 0.20 -1.97 4.94
CA PHE A 66 0.42 -0.67 5.55
C PHE A 66 0.68 -0.76 7.05
N GLY A 67 1.72 -0.07 7.51
CA GLY A 67 1.77 0.52 8.83
C GLY A 67 1.07 1.89 8.78
N ILE A 68 0.03 2.10 9.59
CA ILE A 68 -0.72 3.38 9.61
C ILE A 68 -0.78 3.89 11.03
N GLY A 69 -0.60 5.20 11.22
CA GLY A 69 -0.88 5.78 12.52
C GLY A 69 -0.86 7.29 12.59
N SER A 70 -1.76 7.84 13.40
CA SER A 70 -1.73 9.23 13.80
C SER A 70 -2.38 9.33 15.17
N ASN A 71 -1.91 10.29 15.98
CA ASN A 71 -2.57 10.56 17.25
C ASN A 71 -4.00 11.08 16.98
N ILE A 72 -5.00 10.59 17.70
CA ILE A 72 -6.40 11.04 17.55
C ILE A 72 -6.61 12.53 17.88
N ALA A 73 -5.65 13.16 18.57
CA ALA A 73 -5.63 14.60 18.79
C ALA A 73 -5.18 15.41 17.55
N ASN A 74 -4.54 14.75 16.58
CA ASN A 74 -4.24 15.38 15.29
C ASN A 74 -5.50 15.52 14.44
N GLN A 75 -5.47 16.45 13.50
CA GLN A 75 -6.36 16.36 12.34
C GLN A 75 -6.08 15.06 11.58
N LYS A 76 -7.14 14.47 11.00
CA LYS A 76 -7.00 13.32 10.10
C LYS A 76 -6.11 13.71 8.92
N MET A 77 -5.25 12.79 8.49
CA MET A 77 -4.43 12.95 7.29
C MET A 77 -5.35 13.15 6.09
N ALA A 78 -5.01 14.03 5.16
CA ALA A 78 -5.96 14.49 4.14
C ALA A 78 -5.62 14.02 2.73
N ASN A 79 -6.64 13.85 1.87
CA ASN A 79 -6.48 13.58 0.44
C ASN A 79 -5.56 12.39 0.14
N PHE A 80 -5.76 11.27 0.84
CA PHE A 80 -5.04 10.01 0.55
C PHE A 80 -5.75 9.25 -0.57
N MET A 81 -5.02 8.86 -1.61
CA MET A 81 -5.54 8.09 -2.74
C MET A 81 -4.70 6.83 -2.96
N LEU A 82 -5.38 5.68 -2.97
CA LEU A 82 -4.82 4.38 -3.34
C LEU A 82 -5.71 3.75 -4.43
N THR A 83 -5.24 3.74 -5.68
CA THR A 83 -6.01 3.27 -6.83
C THR A 83 -5.20 2.47 -7.83
N ASN A 84 -5.81 1.50 -8.52
CA ASN A 84 -5.19 0.75 -9.61
C ASN A 84 -3.90 -0.01 -9.21
N ASN A 85 -3.76 -0.37 -7.93
CA ASN A 85 -2.59 -1.11 -7.45
C ASN A 85 -2.84 -2.63 -7.46
N LEU A 86 -1.76 -3.39 -7.45
CA LEU A 86 -1.75 -4.84 -7.38
C LEU A 86 -0.82 -5.28 -6.25
N LEU A 87 -1.41 -5.52 -5.08
CA LEU A 87 -0.67 -5.78 -3.84
C LEU A 87 -1.10 -7.13 -3.27
N ASN A 88 -0.19 -7.87 -2.62
CA ASN A 88 -0.62 -8.91 -1.71
C ASN A 88 -1.06 -8.29 -0.38
N ALA A 89 -1.98 -8.95 0.33
CA ALA A 89 -2.50 -8.43 1.59
C ALA A 89 -1.56 -8.69 2.78
N GLY A 90 -0.71 -9.72 2.71
CA GLY A 90 0.06 -10.19 3.87
C GLY A 90 -0.84 -10.73 4.99
N SER A 91 -0.23 -11.12 6.12
CA SER A 91 -0.94 -11.71 7.27
C SER A 91 -1.70 -10.67 8.11
N TYR A 92 -1.23 -9.42 8.09
CA TYR A 92 -1.76 -8.29 8.86
C TYR A 92 -1.88 -7.05 7.97
N PRO A 93 -2.84 -7.01 7.03
CA PRO A 93 -2.78 -6.07 5.90
C PRO A 93 -2.72 -4.60 6.28
N VAL A 94 -3.39 -4.23 7.37
CA VAL A 94 -3.29 -2.90 7.96
C VAL A 94 -2.94 -3.05 9.43
N TRP A 95 -1.81 -2.47 9.83
CA TRP A 95 -1.28 -2.55 11.18
C TRP A 95 -1.02 -1.16 11.76
N SER A 96 -1.29 -0.98 13.04
CA SER A 96 -1.02 0.27 13.75
C SER A 96 0.48 0.48 13.96
N THR A 97 0.95 1.73 13.80
CA THR A 97 2.32 2.12 14.19
C THR A 97 2.53 2.22 15.71
N GLY A 98 1.55 1.81 16.53
CA GLY A 98 1.66 1.78 18.00
C GLY A 98 0.93 2.94 18.68
N GLY A 99 1.26 3.28 19.92
CA GLY A 99 0.63 4.39 20.66
C GLY A 99 -0.73 4.09 21.32
N GLY A 100 -1.19 2.84 21.26
CA GLY A 100 -2.39 2.37 21.97
C GLY A 100 -3.68 3.04 21.52
N THR A 101 -4.64 3.22 22.43
CA THR A 101 -5.98 3.78 22.15
C THR A 101 -5.96 5.23 21.66
N LYS A 102 -4.80 5.91 21.74
CA LYS A 102 -4.61 7.25 21.20
C LYS A 102 -4.22 7.25 19.72
N ASN A 103 -4.02 6.10 19.08
CA ASN A 103 -3.76 6.01 17.65
C ASN A 103 -5.04 5.76 16.86
N CYS A 104 -5.28 6.51 15.79
CA CYS A 104 -6.43 6.33 14.90
C CYS A 104 -6.53 4.92 14.28
N ALA A 105 -5.40 4.22 14.14
CA ALA A 105 -5.31 2.88 13.56
C ALA A 105 -5.41 1.74 14.59
N TYR A 106 -5.73 2.04 15.86
CA TYR A 106 -5.67 1.12 17.00
C TYR A 106 -6.28 -0.27 16.77
N TRP A 107 -7.35 -0.36 15.96
CA TRP A 107 -8.09 -1.60 15.74
C TRP A 107 -7.49 -2.55 14.68
N ASN A 108 -6.50 -2.10 13.89
CA ASN A 108 -5.88 -2.92 12.82
C ASN A 108 -6.89 -3.50 11.83
N LYS A 109 -7.96 -2.75 11.51
CA LYS A 109 -9.03 -3.17 10.58
C LYS A 109 -9.09 -2.21 9.40
N PRO A 110 -8.98 -2.67 8.14
CA PRO A 110 -8.79 -1.76 7.00
C PRO A 110 -9.79 -0.61 6.92
N ILE A 111 -11.09 -0.88 6.73
CA ILE A 111 -12.09 0.19 6.57
C ILE A 111 -12.19 1.10 7.79
N THR A 112 -12.08 0.54 9.00
CA THR A 112 -12.10 1.30 10.26
C THR A 112 -10.89 2.22 10.37
N THR A 113 -9.69 1.70 10.09
CA THR A 113 -8.43 2.47 10.11
C THR A 113 -8.47 3.58 9.07
N PHE A 114 -8.83 3.30 7.82
CA PHE A 114 -8.86 4.35 6.79
C PHE A 114 -9.89 5.45 7.12
N SER A 115 -11.08 5.07 7.61
CA SER A 115 -12.11 6.02 8.04
C SER A 115 -11.70 6.86 9.26
N ALA A 116 -10.92 6.29 10.18
CA ALA A 116 -10.47 6.97 11.39
C ALA A 116 -9.26 7.86 11.13
N CYS A 117 -8.33 7.45 10.27
CA CYS A 117 -7.06 8.12 10.07
C CYS A 117 -7.07 9.17 8.94
N PHE A 118 -7.97 9.05 7.95
CA PHE A 118 -7.95 9.90 6.77
C PHE A 118 -9.28 10.62 6.50
N SER A 119 -9.21 11.84 5.93
CA SER A 119 -10.38 12.56 5.42
C SER A 119 -9.99 13.71 4.46
N PRO A 120 -10.50 13.71 3.20
CA PRO A 120 -11.08 12.57 2.49
C PRO A 120 -10.02 11.52 2.16
N TYR A 121 -10.47 10.32 1.81
CA TYR A 121 -9.62 9.30 1.19
C TYR A 121 -10.35 8.59 0.06
N LEU A 122 -9.60 8.05 -0.90
CA LEU A 122 -10.09 7.14 -1.94
C LEU A 122 -9.24 5.87 -1.91
N PHE A 123 -9.88 4.73 -1.67
CA PHE A 123 -9.26 3.42 -1.74
C PHE A 123 -10.16 2.56 -2.63
N ASN A 124 -9.81 2.45 -3.91
CA ASN A 124 -10.70 1.86 -4.91
C ASN A 124 -9.91 1.20 -6.06
N ASN A 125 -10.49 0.17 -6.65
CA ASN A 125 -9.96 -0.55 -7.81
C ASN A 125 -8.53 -1.08 -7.61
N ASN A 126 -8.22 -1.55 -6.40
CA ASN A 126 -6.96 -2.24 -6.12
C ASN A 126 -7.20 -3.75 -6.07
N VAL A 127 -6.23 -4.51 -6.54
CA VAL A 127 -6.13 -5.95 -6.29
C VAL A 127 -5.40 -6.18 -4.99
N MET A 128 -6.04 -6.88 -4.05
CA MET A 128 -5.48 -7.29 -2.77
C MET A 128 -5.45 -8.82 -2.71
N ILE A 129 -4.32 -9.40 -3.11
CA ILE A 129 -4.14 -10.86 -3.24
C ILE A 129 -4.10 -11.51 -1.86
N SER A 130 -4.79 -12.64 -1.71
CA SER A 130 -4.72 -13.53 -0.55
C SER A 130 -4.99 -12.82 0.78
N ILE A 131 -6.13 -12.12 0.89
CA ILE A 131 -6.54 -11.57 2.20
C ILE A 131 -6.64 -12.68 3.26
N PRO A 132 -6.20 -12.42 4.51
CA PRO A 132 -6.31 -13.39 5.60
C PRO A 132 -7.73 -13.86 5.86
N ALA A 133 -7.89 -15.11 6.30
CA ALA A 133 -9.19 -15.74 6.54
C ALA A 133 -10.07 -15.04 7.60
N ASN A 134 -9.48 -14.23 8.49
CA ASN A 134 -10.21 -13.44 9.48
C ASN A 134 -10.70 -12.08 8.94
N LEU A 135 -10.48 -11.82 7.65
CA LEU A 135 -10.96 -10.65 6.92
C LEU A 135 -11.82 -11.10 5.73
N THR A 136 -12.71 -10.22 5.30
CA THR A 136 -13.56 -10.42 4.13
C THR A 136 -13.51 -9.17 3.25
N PRO A 137 -13.93 -9.23 1.98
CA PRO A 137 -14.05 -8.03 1.15
C PRO A 137 -14.83 -6.89 1.81
N ALA A 138 -15.83 -7.20 2.64
CA ALA A 138 -16.62 -6.20 3.38
C ALA A 138 -15.85 -5.46 4.49
N THR A 139 -14.67 -5.96 4.89
CA THR A 139 -13.80 -5.30 5.88
C THR A 139 -12.86 -4.25 5.28
N TRP A 140 -12.90 -4.08 3.96
CA TRP A 140 -12.13 -3.10 3.20
C TRP A 140 -13.05 -1.99 2.67
N PRO A 141 -12.49 -0.81 2.33
CA PRO A 141 -13.19 0.15 1.47
C PRO A 141 -13.75 -0.55 0.22
N SER A 142 -14.92 -0.11 -0.24
CA SER A 142 -15.62 -0.75 -1.37
C SER A 142 -14.88 -0.56 -2.70
N GLY A 143 -15.15 -1.46 -3.66
CA GLY A 143 -14.66 -1.33 -5.04
C GLY A 143 -13.26 -1.90 -5.27
N ASN A 144 -12.78 -2.76 -4.37
CA ASN A 144 -11.50 -3.48 -4.52
C ASN A 144 -11.73 -4.95 -4.89
N LEU A 145 -10.69 -5.58 -5.42
CA LEU A 145 -10.68 -6.95 -5.95
C LEU A 145 -9.83 -7.84 -5.04
N PHE A 146 -10.31 -9.05 -4.76
CA PHE A 146 -9.70 -9.93 -3.74
C PHE A 146 -9.47 -11.35 -4.28
N PRO A 147 -8.53 -11.57 -5.21
CA PRO A 147 -8.16 -12.91 -5.62
C PRO A 147 -7.60 -13.67 -4.41
N SER A 148 -7.98 -14.94 -4.28
CA SER A 148 -7.52 -15.78 -3.17
C SER A 148 -6.05 -16.18 -3.28
N ASP A 149 -5.49 -16.18 -4.49
CA ASP A 149 -4.15 -16.69 -4.80
C ASP A 149 -3.52 -15.91 -5.97
N PRO A 150 -2.19 -15.70 -5.98
CA PRO A 150 -1.49 -15.00 -7.06
C PRO A 150 -1.62 -15.68 -8.43
N THR A 151 -1.91 -16.97 -8.52
CA THR A 151 -2.14 -17.66 -9.81
C THR A 151 -3.37 -17.11 -10.56
N VAL A 152 -4.40 -16.65 -9.84
CA VAL A 152 -5.60 -16.01 -10.43
C VAL A 152 -5.26 -14.67 -11.08
N VAL A 153 -4.12 -14.07 -10.73
CA VAL A 153 -3.65 -12.83 -11.33
C VAL A 153 -3.09 -13.06 -12.73
N GLU A 154 -2.61 -14.26 -13.01
CA GLU A 154 -2.06 -14.63 -14.32
C GLU A 154 -0.88 -13.72 -14.72
N PHE A 155 0.10 -13.60 -13.83
CA PHE A 155 1.42 -13.05 -14.17
C PHE A 155 2.13 -13.97 -15.18
N VAL A 156 2.98 -13.39 -16.05
CA VAL A 156 3.89 -14.17 -16.91
C VAL A 156 4.79 -15.07 -16.05
N ASN A 157 5.38 -14.53 -14.99
CA ASN A 157 6.08 -15.31 -13.98
C ASN A 157 6.04 -14.62 -12.62
N TYR A 158 5.20 -15.11 -11.71
CA TYR A 158 5.12 -14.55 -10.35
C TYR A 158 6.42 -14.73 -9.54
N ASN A 159 7.19 -15.81 -9.77
CA ASN A 159 8.40 -16.16 -9.02
C ASN A 159 8.29 -15.98 -7.50
N ASN A 160 7.16 -16.37 -6.91
CA ASN A 160 6.85 -16.19 -5.48
C ASN A 160 6.98 -14.73 -4.98
N GLY A 161 6.77 -13.74 -5.85
CA GLY A 161 6.85 -12.32 -5.48
C GLY A 161 8.28 -11.85 -5.21
N ASN A 162 9.28 -12.44 -5.87
CA ASN A 162 10.68 -11.98 -5.80
C ASN A 162 11.40 -12.20 -7.13
N GLY A 163 11.75 -11.13 -7.85
CA GLY A 163 12.46 -11.18 -9.13
C GLY A 163 11.66 -11.86 -10.24
N GLY A 164 10.33 -11.69 -10.22
CA GLY A 164 9.42 -12.24 -11.22
C GLY A 164 9.28 -11.35 -12.46
N ASP A 165 8.66 -11.91 -13.49
CA ASP A 165 8.11 -11.13 -14.60
C ASP A 165 6.64 -10.85 -14.30
N TYR A 166 6.38 -9.65 -13.80
CA TYR A 166 5.06 -9.23 -13.32
C TYR A 166 4.16 -8.67 -14.42
N HIS A 167 4.53 -8.80 -15.69
CA HIS A 167 3.58 -8.53 -16.77
C HIS A 167 2.34 -9.42 -16.60
N LEU A 168 1.17 -8.85 -16.84
CA LEU A 168 -0.08 -9.60 -16.88
C LEU A 168 -0.22 -10.29 -18.24
N LEU A 169 -0.56 -11.58 -18.22
CA LEU A 169 -0.95 -12.31 -19.41
C LEU A 169 -2.17 -11.64 -20.07
N SER A 170 -2.31 -11.82 -21.39
CA SER A 170 -3.46 -11.25 -22.11
C SER A 170 -4.81 -11.80 -21.65
N SER A 171 -4.83 -12.96 -21.00
CA SER A 171 -6.01 -13.57 -20.39
C SER A 171 -6.34 -13.03 -19.00
N SER A 172 -5.40 -12.32 -18.37
CA SER A 172 -5.56 -11.87 -16.98
C SER A 172 -6.81 -11.02 -16.85
N PRO A 173 -7.66 -11.26 -15.83
CA PRO A 173 -8.82 -10.42 -15.57
C PRO A 173 -8.43 -9.01 -15.11
N TYR A 174 -7.14 -8.78 -14.82
CA TYR A 174 -6.59 -7.52 -14.36
C TYR A 174 -5.86 -6.74 -15.47
N LYS A 175 -5.78 -7.31 -16.68
CA LYS A 175 -5.29 -6.64 -17.89
C LYS A 175 -6.28 -5.55 -18.31
N SER A 176 -5.78 -4.33 -18.52
CA SER A 176 -6.56 -3.15 -18.91
C SER A 176 -7.78 -2.86 -18.00
N ALA A 177 -7.72 -3.31 -16.74
CA ALA A 177 -8.82 -3.20 -15.77
C ALA A 177 -8.69 -2.01 -14.81
N GLY A 178 -7.64 -1.20 -14.96
CA GLY A 178 -7.48 0.07 -14.28
C GLY A 178 -8.63 1.02 -14.61
N THR A 179 -8.92 1.94 -13.70
CA THR A 179 -9.96 2.97 -13.92
C THR A 179 -9.61 3.92 -15.08
N ASP A 180 -8.37 3.89 -15.55
CA ASP A 180 -7.82 4.62 -16.68
C ASP A 180 -7.62 3.74 -17.94
N GLY A 181 -8.04 2.48 -17.91
CA GLY A 181 -7.89 1.52 -19.01
C GLY A 181 -6.51 0.87 -19.11
N LYS A 182 -5.59 1.14 -18.17
CA LYS A 182 -4.30 0.45 -18.07
C LYS A 182 -4.42 -0.83 -17.25
N ASP A 183 -3.36 -1.61 -17.22
CA ASP A 183 -3.26 -2.78 -16.35
C ASP A 183 -3.31 -2.35 -14.87
N LEU A 184 -3.88 -3.21 -14.02
CA LEU A 184 -3.75 -3.04 -12.57
C LEU A 184 -2.33 -3.41 -12.12
N GLY A 185 -1.74 -2.59 -11.26
CA GLY A 185 -0.33 -2.70 -10.90
C GLY A 185 0.56 -1.83 -11.77
N ALA A 186 1.87 -2.02 -11.63
CA ALA A 186 2.89 -1.23 -12.30
C ALA A 186 2.99 -1.50 -13.80
N ASP A 187 3.33 -0.46 -14.54
CA ASP A 187 3.81 -0.57 -15.92
C ASP A 187 5.22 -1.20 -15.91
N VAL A 188 5.28 -2.53 -16.05
CA VAL A 188 6.52 -3.30 -15.94
C VAL A 188 7.50 -2.96 -17.07
N ASP A 189 7.01 -2.67 -18.27
CA ASP A 189 7.83 -2.23 -19.40
C ASP A 189 8.50 -0.88 -19.09
N ALA A 190 7.74 0.09 -18.58
CA ALA A 190 8.27 1.39 -18.20
C ALA A 190 9.29 1.29 -17.06
N VAL A 191 9.02 0.45 -16.05
CA VAL A 191 9.96 0.21 -14.95
C VAL A 191 11.27 -0.38 -15.47
N ASN A 192 11.19 -1.45 -16.27
CA ASN A 192 12.37 -2.11 -16.84
C ASN A 192 13.17 -1.16 -17.72
N ALA A 193 12.51 -0.34 -18.54
CA ALA A 193 13.16 0.67 -19.34
C ALA A 193 13.92 1.69 -18.47
N ALA A 194 13.30 2.18 -17.38
CA ALA A 194 13.91 3.15 -16.48
C ALA A 194 15.15 2.60 -15.75
N ILE A 195 15.16 1.32 -15.37
CA ILE A 195 16.28 0.71 -14.62
C ILE A 195 17.36 0.07 -15.51
N SER A 196 17.07 -0.19 -16.79
CA SER A 196 18.04 -0.78 -17.73
C SER A 196 19.32 0.04 -17.89
N GLY A 197 19.27 1.35 -17.63
CA GLY A 197 20.43 2.25 -17.63
C GLY A 197 21.12 2.45 -16.27
N ALA A 198 20.66 1.77 -15.22
CA ALA A 198 21.12 1.95 -13.84
C ALA A 198 21.98 0.78 -13.31
N GLN A 199 22.38 -0.16 -14.17
CA GLN A 199 23.26 -1.30 -13.83
C GLN A 199 24.74 -0.98 -13.99
#